data_AF-A0A379FTN5-F1
#
_entry.id   AF-A0A379FTN5-F1
#
_cell.length_a   1.000
_cell.length_b   1.000
_cell.length_c   1.000
_cell.angle_alpha   90.00
_cell.angle_beta   90.00
_cell.angle_gamma   90.00
#
_symmetry.space_group_name_H-M   'P 1'
#
loop_
_entity.id
_entity.type
_entity.pdbx_description
1 polymer ?
#
loop_
_entity_poly.entity_id
_entity_poly.type
_entity_poly.pdbx_seq_one_letter_code
_entity_poly.pdbx_strand_id
1 'polypeptide(L)'
;MTNKAKPIEITTGHDIQVITREVYFVQPCNKSYFTEDAAINKYAHILASDEFSKLGKPTNEPDIKTQLPDGTPAFKRGAMLPEYIDRQAEIYRDLKRKLKKEKYILQLEKEWQKANTRFEEAKEDAVIKYGRLQEAITNK
;
A
#
# COMPACT_ATOMS: atom_id res chain seq x y z
N MET A 1 -1.56 15.22 -8.26
CA MET A 1 -0.61 15.54 -9.35
C MET A 1 -1.04 14.81 -10.61
N THR A 2 -1.38 15.52 -11.68
CA THR A 2 -1.74 14.94 -12.99
C THR A 2 -0.47 14.63 -13.78
N ASN A 3 0.02 13.39 -13.70
CA ASN A 3 1.13 12.92 -14.52
C ASN A 3 0.65 12.74 -15.96
N LYS A 4 0.94 13.72 -16.81
CA LYS A 4 0.74 13.64 -18.27
C LYS A 4 1.92 12.85 -18.85
N ALA A 5 1.69 11.58 -19.16
CA ALA A 5 2.65 10.63 -19.74
C ALA A 5 3.07 10.94 -21.19
N LYS A 6 3.23 12.21 -21.55
CA LYS A 6 3.29 12.68 -22.95
C LYS A 6 4.63 12.53 -23.69
N PRO A 7 5.83 12.37 -23.09
CA PRO A 7 7.07 12.35 -23.89
C PRO A 7 7.36 11.03 -24.65
N ILE A 8 7.13 9.88 -24.02
CA ILE A 8 7.55 8.56 -24.55
C ILE A 8 6.56 8.04 -25.60
N GLU A 9 5.27 8.20 -25.34
CA GLU A 9 4.20 7.75 -26.25
C GLU A 9 4.27 8.50 -27.59
N ILE A 10 4.51 9.82 -27.55
CA ILE A 10 4.66 10.64 -28.77
C ILE A 10 5.91 10.23 -29.57
N THR A 11 7.03 9.96 -28.89
CA THR A 11 8.30 9.56 -29.54
C THR A 11 8.20 8.19 -30.22
N THR A 12 7.33 7.31 -29.72
CA THR A 12 7.15 5.94 -30.21
C THR A 12 5.97 5.81 -31.17
N GLY A 13 5.36 6.90 -31.61
CA GLY A 13 4.17 6.83 -32.48
C GLY A 13 2.96 6.18 -31.81
N HIS A 14 2.91 6.15 -30.48
CA HIS A 14 1.94 5.43 -29.65
C HIS A 14 2.07 3.90 -29.68
N ASP A 15 3.18 3.36 -30.18
CA ASP A 15 3.48 1.92 -30.11
C ASP A 15 3.76 1.46 -28.66
N ILE A 16 4.14 2.38 -27.77
CA ILE A 16 4.32 2.13 -26.33
C ILE A 16 3.29 2.93 -25.54
N GLN A 17 2.53 2.25 -24.68
CA GLN A 17 1.63 2.88 -23.69
C GLN A 17 2.29 2.94 -22.31
N VAL A 18 2.29 4.13 -21.70
CA VAL A 18 2.83 4.34 -20.36
C VAL A 18 1.69 4.39 -19.34
N ILE A 19 1.59 3.35 -18.51
CA ILE A 19 0.58 3.25 -17.47
C ILE A 19 1.20 3.63 -16.12
N THR A 20 0.65 4.66 -15.47
CA THR A 20 0.99 4.99 -14.09
C THR A 20 0.23 4.07 -13.12
N ARG A 21 0.94 3.49 -12.16
CA ARG A 21 0.36 2.65 -11.10
C ARG A 21 1.00 2.96 -9.76
N GLU A 22 0.20 2.84 -8.69
CA GLU A 22 0.73 2.88 -7.33
C GLU A 22 1.63 1.67 -7.09
N VAL A 23 2.79 1.91 -6.48
CA VAL A 23 3.76 0.88 -6.13
C VAL A 23 4.19 1.04 -4.69
N TYR A 24 4.51 -0.09 -4.07
CA TYR A 24 4.82 -0.19 -2.65
C TYR A 24 6.25 -0.71 -2.50
N PHE A 25 6.96 -0.23 -1.50
CA PHE A 25 8.27 -0.76 -1.10
C PHE A 25 8.16 -1.36 0.30
N VAL A 26 8.92 -2.41 0.58
CA VAL A 26 8.92 -3.09 1.88
C VAL A 26 10.34 -3.06 2.42
N GLN A 27 10.57 -2.40 3.54
CA GLN A 27 11.89 -2.41 4.20
C GLN A 27 12.07 -3.71 5.02
N PRO A 28 13.30 -4.28 5.06
CA PRO A 28 14.58 -3.74 4.57
C PRO A 28 14.93 -4.11 3.10
N CYS A 29 13.98 -4.49 2.24
CA CYS A 29 14.27 -4.85 0.85
C CYS A 29 14.55 -3.59 -0.01
N ASN A 30 15.82 -3.19 -0.11
CA ASN A 30 16.24 -1.89 -0.67
C ASN A 30 16.02 -1.66 -2.19
N LYS A 31 15.46 -2.60 -2.96
CA LYS A 31 15.42 -2.49 -4.44
C LYS A 31 14.17 -3.04 -5.14
N SER A 32 13.11 -3.38 -4.43
CA SER A 32 11.93 -4.00 -5.04
C SER A 32 10.67 -3.18 -4.84
N TYR A 33 10.03 -2.85 -5.97
CA TYR A 33 8.70 -2.27 -6.03
C TYR A 33 7.67 -3.37 -6.22
N PHE A 34 6.58 -3.29 -5.47
CA PHE A 34 5.55 -4.32 -5.40
C PHE A 34 4.18 -3.72 -5.70
N THR A 35 3.26 -4.57 -6.15
CA THR A 35 1.83 -4.29 -6.00
C THR A 35 1.47 -4.32 -4.51
N GLU A 36 0.33 -3.74 -4.12
CA GLU A 36 -0.12 -3.73 -2.72
C GLU A 36 -0.15 -5.16 -2.12
N ASP A 37 -0.79 -6.09 -2.84
CA ASP A 37 -0.91 -7.47 -2.37
C ASP A 37 0.44 -8.17 -2.24
N ALA A 38 1.37 -7.93 -3.17
CA ALA A 38 2.70 -8.49 -3.10
C ALA A 38 3.52 -7.88 -1.96
N ALA A 39 3.36 -6.58 -1.69
CA ALA A 39 4.01 -5.90 -0.57
C ALA A 39 3.52 -6.44 0.77
N ILE A 40 2.20 -6.57 0.94
CA ILE A 40 1.61 -7.13 2.17
C ILE A 40 2.06 -8.58 2.36
N ASN A 41 2.06 -9.39 1.30
CA ASN A 41 2.53 -10.77 1.37
C ASN A 41 4.01 -10.86 1.76
N LYS A 42 4.86 -10.00 1.18
CA LYS A 42 6.27 -9.91 1.51
C LYS A 42 6.48 -9.48 2.96
N TYR A 43 5.72 -8.49 3.42
CA TYR A 43 5.80 -8.01 4.79
C TYR A 43 5.32 -9.05 5.79
N ALA A 44 4.24 -9.77 5.51
CA ALA A 44 3.75 -10.88 6.31
C ALA A 44 4.82 -11.98 6.46
N HIS A 45 5.53 -12.31 5.37
CA HIS A 45 6.64 -13.26 5.43
C HIS A 45 7.80 -12.75 6.32
N ILE A 46 8.15 -11.47 6.25
CA ILE A 46 9.21 -10.90 7.10
C ILE A 46 8.83 -11.02 8.58
N LEU A 47 7.58 -10.67 8.93
CA LEU A 47 7.09 -10.74 10.30
C LEU A 47 7.02 -12.18 10.80
N ALA A 48 6.48 -13.12 10.02
CA ALA A 48 6.43 -14.53 10.39
C ALA A 48 7.84 -15.12 10.60
N SER A 49 8.78 -14.79 9.70
CA SER A 49 10.16 -15.25 9.81
C SER A 49 10.85 -14.70 11.07
N ASP A 50 10.57 -13.46 11.44
CA ASP A 50 11.10 -12.84 12.66
C ASP A 50 10.50 -13.49 13.93
N GLU A 51 9.19 -13.77 13.94
CA GLU A 51 8.53 -14.52 15.02
C GLU A 51 9.15 -15.91 15.21
N PHE A 52 9.31 -16.66 14.12
CA PHE A 52 9.89 -18.01 14.16
C PHE A 52 11.37 -17.99 14.60
N SER A 53 12.14 -17.02 14.09
CA SER A 53 13.54 -16.82 14.48
C SER A 53 13.69 -16.59 15.98
N LYS A 54 12.85 -15.72 16.56
CA LYS A 54 12.83 -15.44 18.01
C LYS A 54 12.49 -16.66 18.86
N LEU A 55 11.67 -17.58 18.32
CA LEU A 55 11.29 -18.82 18.98
C LEU A 55 12.26 -19.97 18.72
N GLY A 56 13.32 -19.76 17.93
CA GLY A 56 14.25 -20.82 17.52
C GLY A 56 13.59 -21.90 16.67
N LYS A 57 12.45 -21.59 16.03
CA LYS A 57 11.70 -22.53 15.18
C LYS A 57 12.20 -22.46 13.74
N PRO A 58 12.40 -23.60 13.05
CA PRO A 58 12.70 -23.60 11.63
C PRO A 58 11.48 -23.12 10.82
N THR A 59 11.70 -22.47 9.68
CA THR A 59 10.64 -22.10 8.73
C THR A 59 10.45 -23.15 7.63
N ASN A 60 11.45 -24.02 7.46
CA ASN A 60 11.53 -25.03 6.42
C ASN A 60 11.99 -26.36 7.01
N GLU A 61 11.63 -27.45 6.34
CA GLU A 61 12.30 -28.73 6.49
C GLU A 61 13.81 -28.60 6.18
N PRO A 62 14.66 -29.51 6.68
CA PRO A 62 16.07 -29.53 6.33
C PRO A 62 16.31 -29.65 4.82
N ASP A 63 17.38 -29.03 4.34
CA ASP A 63 17.81 -29.15 2.94
C ASP A 63 18.26 -30.57 2.62
N ILE A 64 17.89 -31.06 1.44
CA ILE A 64 18.18 -32.43 0.99
C ILE A 64 19.39 -32.40 0.06
N LYS A 65 20.45 -33.15 0.39
CA LYS A 65 21.58 -33.37 -0.52
C LYS A 65 21.10 -34.11 -1.77
N THR A 66 21.44 -33.57 -2.93
CA THR A 66 21.11 -34.14 -4.24
C THR A 66 22.33 -34.05 -5.16
N GLN A 67 22.23 -34.59 -6.37
CA GLN A 67 23.21 -34.40 -7.42
C GLN A 67 22.53 -33.85 -8.67
N LEU A 68 23.26 -33.05 -9.44
CA LEU A 68 22.88 -32.71 -10.81
C LEU A 68 23.10 -33.92 -11.73
N PRO A 69 22.53 -33.93 -12.95
CA PRO A 69 22.68 -35.06 -13.88
C PRO A 69 24.13 -35.42 -14.23
N ASP A 70 25.07 -34.48 -14.07
CA ASP A 70 26.51 -34.66 -14.30
C ASP A 70 27.28 -35.19 -13.07
N GLY A 71 26.58 -35.51 -11.98
CA GLY A 71 27.18 -35.98 -10.72
C GLY A 71 27.64 -34.87 -9.78
N THR A 72 27.49 -33.59 -10.14
CA THR A 72 27.87 -32.47 -9.28
C THR A 72 26.99 -32.44 -8.02
N PRO A 73 27.59 -32.37 -6.80
CA PRO A 73 26.83 -32.24 -5.57
C PRO A 73 25.99 -30.95 -5.55
N ALA A 74 24.72 -31.07 -5.18
CA ALA A 74 23.78 -29.97 -5.07
C ALA A 74 22.91 -30.14 -3.81
N PHE A 75 22.11 -29.11 -3.51
CA PHE A 75 21.15 -29.16 -2.41
C PHE A 75 19.77 -28.74 -2.94
N LYS A 76 18.76 -29.52 -2.59
CA LYS A 76 17.35 -29.16 -2.77
C LYS A 76 16.87 -28.52 -1.47
N ARG A 77 16.40 -27.27 -1.57
CA ARG A 77 15.87 -26.55 -0.41
C ARG A 77 14.69 -27.32 0.20
N GLY A 78 14.66 -27.43 1.51
CA GLY A 78 13.54 -28.06 2.22
C GLY A 78 12.24 -27.28 2.03
N ALA A 79 11.11 -28.00 2.01
CA ALA A 79 9.79 -27.40 1.89
C ALA A 79 9.50 -26.46 3.08
N MET A 80 8.69 -25.42 2.87
CA MET A 80 8.22 -24.61 3.99
C MET A 80 7.33 -25.46 4.91
N LEU A 81 7.48 -25.29 6.22
CA LEU A 81 6.67 -26.02 7.19
C LEU A 81 5.22 -25.52 7.14
N PRO A 82 4.21 -26.41 7.24
CA PRO A 82 2.80 -26.00 7.28
C PRO A 82 2.51 -24.96 8.36
N GLU A 83 3.06 -25.13 9.56
CA GLU A 83 2.90 -24.17 10.68
C GLU A 83 3.38 -22.76 10.30
N TYR A 84 4.50 -22.67 9.55
CA TYR A 84 5.02 -21.39 9.08
C TYR A 84 4.12 -20.76 8.01
N ILE A 85 3.64 -21.56 7.06
CA ILE A 85 2.72 -21.11 6.00
C ILE A 85 1.42 -20.59 6.61
N ASP A 86 0.84 -21.33 7.54
CA ASP A 86 -0.40 -20.96 8.21
C ASP A 86 -0.23 -19.65 8.98
N ARG A 87 0.87 -19.52 9.73
CA ARG A 87 1.15 -18.29 10.48
C ARG A 87 1.35 -17.09 9.56
N GLN A 88 2.08 -17.26 8.47
CA GLN A 88 2.28 -16.21 7.46
C GLN A 88 0.95 -15.79 6.81
N ALA A 89 0.04 -16.74 6.56
CA ALA A 89 -1.28 -16.47 6.02
C ALA A 89 -2.20 -15.73 7.01
N GLU A 90 -2.11 -16.03 8.30
CA GLU A 90 -2.81 -15.27 9.36
C GLU A 90 -2.36 -13.81 9.39
N ILE A 91 -1.05 -13.58 9.47
CA ILE A 91 -0.47 -12.23 9.48
C ILE A 91 -0.88 -11.47 8.22
N TYR A 92 -0.87 -12.12 7.05
CA TYR A 92 -1.32 -11.52 5.81
C TYR A 92 -2.78 -11.03 5.86
N ARG A 93 -3.69 -11.87 6.36
CA ARG A 93 -5.12 -11.52 6.50
C ARG A 93 -5.32 -10.35 7.46
N ASP A 94 -4.57 -10.32 8.56
CA ASP A 94 -4.64 -9.24 9.55
C ASP A 94 -4.12 -7.93 9.00
N LEU A 95 -2.99 -7.95 8.28
CA LEU A 95 -2.45 -6.77 7.58
C LEU A 95 -3.45 -6.24 6.55
N LYS A 96 -4.06 -7.10 5.73
CA LYS A 96 -5.12 -6.69 4.79
C LYS A 96 -6.30 -6.03 5.49
N ARG A 97 -6.72 -6.56 6.64
CA ARG A 97 -7.82 -5.99 7.43
C ARG A 97 -7.46 -4.61 7.98
N LYS A 98 -6.25 -4.45 8.52
CA LYS A 98 -5.75 -3.16 9.02
C LYS A 98 -5.68 -2.13 7.90
N LEU A 99 -5.07 -2.48 6.77
CA LEU A 99 -4.96 -1.58 5.63
C LEU A 99 -6.32 -1.15 5.08
N LYS A 100 -7.30 -2.08 5.02
CA LYS A 100 -8.67 -1.74 4.62
C LYS A 100 -9.29 -0.68 5.54
N LYS A 101 -9.08 -0.80 6.85
CA LYS A 101 -9.55 0.19 7.83
C LYS A 101 -8.87 1.53 7.65
N GLU A 102 -7.54 1.55 7.48
CA GLU A 102 -6.78 2.79 7.24
C GLU A 102 -7.23 3.50 5.97
N LYS A 103 -7.41 2.76 4.86
CA LYS A 103 -7.97 3.32 3.63
C LYS A 103 -9.35 3.94 3.82
N TYR A 104 -10.19 3.29 4.61
CA TYR A 104 -11.52 3.81 4.92
C TYR A 104 -11.46 5.10 5.74
N ILE A 105 -10.56 5.18 6.73
CA ILE A 105 -10.33 6.41 7.50
C ILE A 105 -9.86 7.54 6.57
N LEU A 106 -8.88 7.28 5.71
CA LEU A 106 -8.39 8.26 4.74
C LEU A 106 -9.49 8.75 3.78
N GLN A 107 -10.43 7.87 3.42
CA GLN A 107 -11.59 8.27 2.62
C GLN A 107 -12.49 9.23 3.41
N LEU A 108 -12.84 8.87 4.66
CA LEU A 108 -13.68 9.70 5.52
C LEU A 108 -13.04 11.07 5.79
N GLU A 109 -11.72 11.13 6.00
CA GLU A 109 -10.98 12.38 6.17
C GLU A 109 -11.11 13.30 4.94
N LYS A 110 -11.01 12.74 3.73
CA LYS A 110 -11.20 13.51 2.48
C LYS A 110 -12.63 14.02 2.34
N GLU A 111 -13.61 13.19 2.67
CA GLU A 111 -15.02 13.57 2.64
C GLU A 111 -15.31 14.68 3.65
N TRP A 112 -14.78 14.56 4.87
CA TRP A 112 -14.87 15.57 5.89
C TRP A 112 -14.20 16.88 5.47
N GLN A 113 -12.97 16.84 4.95
CA GLN A 113 -12.27 18.04 4.46
C GLN A 113 -13.10 18.78 3.42
N LYS A 114 -13.68 18.06 2.46
CA LYS A 114 -14.55 18.65 1.43
C LYS A 114 -15.81 19.28 2.01
N ALA A 115 -16.45 18.61 2.97
CA ALA A 115 -17.62 19.15 3.65
C ALA A 115 -17.27 20.39 4.49
N ASN A 116 -16.14 20.36 5.19
CA ASN A 116 -15.67 21.46 6.02
C ASN A 116 -15.31 22.69 5.19
N THR A 117 -14.66 22.53 4.03
CA THR A 117 -14.39 23.64 3.11
C THR A 117 -15.69 24.32 2.68
N ARG A 118 -16.71 23.55 2.27
CA ARG A 118 -18.02 24.10 1.88
C ARG A 118 -18.72 24.81 3.03
N PHE A 119 -18.58 24.28 4.25
CA PHE A 119 -19.15 24.89 5.44
C PHE A 119 -18.51 26.25 5.73
N GLU A 120 -17.18 26.35 5.68
CA GLU A 120 -16.49 27.63 5.90
C GLU A 120 -16.81 28.65 4.80
N GLU A 121 -16.87 28.24 3.52
CA GLU A 121 -17.31 29.11 2.42
C GLU A 121 -18.73 29.66 2.64
N ALA A 122 -19.68 28.81 3.06
CA ALA A 122 -21.05 29.22 3.32
C ALA A 122 -21.15 30.16 4.54
N LYS A 123 -20.32 29.92 5.57
CA LYS A 123 -20.23 30.75 6.76
C LYS A 123 -19.67 32.14 6.43
N GLU A 124 -18.62 32.23 5.62
CA GLU A 124 -18.08 33.50 5.14
C GLU A 124 -19.12 34.29 4.33
N ASP A 125 -19.82 33.64 3.40
CA ASP A 125 -20.88 34.28 2.59
C ASP A 125 -22.03 34.80 3.47
N ALA A 126 -22.44 34.03 4.48
CA ALA A 126 -23.46 34.44 5.44
C ALA A 126 -23.05 35.70 6.23
N VAL A 127 -21.80 35.77 6.68
CA VAL A 127 -21.25 36.94 7.39
C VAL A 127 -21.28 38.18 6.48
N ILE A 128 -20.84 38.05 5.23
CA ILE A 128 -20.86 39.16 4.25
C ILE A 128 -22.29 39.65 4.00
N LYS A 129 -23.23 38.73 3.78
CA LYS A 129 -24.64 39.07 3.55
C LYS A 129 -25.27 39.75 4.77
N TYR A 130 -24.94 39.29 5.97
CA TYR A 130 -25.42 39.90 7.21
C TYR A 130 -24.90 41.33 7.38
N GLY A 131 -23.61 41.57 7.14
CA GLY A 131 -23.03 42.92 7.19
C GLY A 131 -23.72 43.89 6.21
N ARG A 132 -23.92 43.46 4.96
CA ARG A 132 -24.66 44.24 3.95
C ARG A 132 -26.09 44.56 4.38
N LEU A 133 -26.76 43.61 5.02
CA LEU A 133 -28.12 43.81 5.53
C LEU A 133 -28.13 44.86 6.66
N GLN A 134 -27.18 44.80 7.59
CA GLN A 134 -27.07 45.79 8.68
C GLN A 134 -26.81 47.20 8.14
N GLU A 135 -25.91 47.35 7.17
CA GLU A 135 -25.66 48.63 6.50
C GLU A 135 -26.93 49.18 5.83
N ALA A 136 -27.68 48.32 5.12
CA ALA A 136 -28.93 48.72 4.47
C ALA A 136 -30.05 49.12 5.45
N ILE A 137 -30.06 48.54 6.66
CA ILE A 137 -30.99 48.91 7.74
C ILE A 137 -30.58 50.24 8.38
N THR A 138 -29.28 50.48 8.54
CA THR A 138 -28.75 51.64 9.27
C THR A 138 -28.69 52.91 8.42
N ASN A 139 -28.55 52.77 7.09
CA ASN A 139 -28.54 53.89 6.12
C ASN A 139 -29.95 54.30 5.65
N LYS A 140 -31.00 53.89 6.36
CA LYS A 140 -32.40 54.33 6.19
C LYS A 140 -32.78 55.32 7.27
#